data_AF-A0A9E2ATG1-F1
#
_entry.id   AF-A0A9E2ATG1-F1
#
_cell.length_a   1.000
_cell.length_b   1.000
_cell.length_c   1.000
_cell.angle_alpha   90.00
_cell.angle_beta   90.00
_cell.angle_gamma   90.00
#
_symmetry.space_group_name_H-M   'P 1'
#
loop_
_entity.id
_entity.type
_entity.pdbx_description
1 polymer ?
#
loop_
_entity_poly.entity_id
_entity_poly.type
_entity_poly.pdbx_seq_one_letter_code
_entity_poly.pdbx_strand_id
1 'polypeptide(L)'
;MRIFLKQIFLFLIAPSLFAQVQEEVNPPENIKSIIFKGIKDDQFPVVQIGELISLEFDDLLANEQDYYYKIVHCDYDWTPSKLLKSQYLRGIDNQRILDYKNSYNTLQSYS
;
A
#
# COMPACT_ATOMS: atom_id res chain seq x y z
N MET A 1 14.30 -0.92 -53.61
CA MET A 1 14.98 -0.02 -52.65
C MET A 1 14.11 1.15 -52.11
N ARG A 2 12.82 1.29 -52.48
CA ARG A 2 11.97 2.42 -52.04
C ARG A 2 11.11 2.14 -50.78
N ILE A 3 10.91 0.87 -50.42
CA ILE A 3 10.01 0.45 -49.32
C ILE A 3 10.73 0.47 -47.96
N PHE A 4 12.05 0.21 -47.94
CA PHE A 4 12.86 0.20 -46.72
C PHE A 4 12.98 1.57 -46.04
N LEU A 5 13.00 2.68 -46.80
CA LEU A 5 13.12 4.03 -46.21
C LEU A 5 11.87 4.45 -45.42
N LYS A 6 10.67 4.07 -45.88
CA LYS A 6 9.40 4.39 -45.19
C LYS A 6 9.24 3.61 -43.89
N GLN A 7 9.75 2.38 -43.85
CA GLN A 7 9.72 1.53 -42.65
C GLN A 7 10.67 2.06 -41.56
N ILE A 8 11.83 2.60 -41.94
CA ILE A 8 12.76 3.27 -41.03
C ILE A 8 12.12 4.53 -40.40
N PHE A 9 11.40 5.32 -41.20
CA PHE A 9 10.70 6.50 -40.71
C PHE A 9 9.54 6.15 -39.75
N LEU A 10 8.84 5.04 -40.00
CA LEU A 10 7.79 4.52 -39.10
C LEU A 10 8.37 4.07 -37.73
N PHE A 11 9.60 3.55 -37.71
CA PHE A 11 10.28 3.13 -36.49
C PHE A 11 10.79 4.32 -35.65
N LEU A 12 11.11 5.45 -36.29
CA LEU A 12 11.55 6.69 -35.62
C LEU A 12 10.41 7.48 -34.94
N ILE A 13 9.15 7.20 -35.29
CA ILE A 13 7.97 7.86 -34.72
C ILE A 13 7.26 6.96 -33.69
N ALA A 14 7.76 5.74 -33.44
CA ALA A 14 7.22 4.91 -32.38
C ALA A 14 7.39 5.65 -31.04
N PRO A 15 6.31 6.05 -30.35
CA PRO A 15 6.44 6.68 -29.05
C PRO A 15 7.06 5.66 -28.11
N SER A 16 8.09 6.06 -27.37
CA SER A 16 8.60 5.32 -26.23
C SER A 16 7.46 5.18 -25.23
N LEU A 17 6.83 4.01 -25.22
CA LEU A 17 5.87 3.62 -24.20
C LEU A 17 6.67 3.44 -22.90
N PHE A 18 6.72 4.48 -22.08
CA PHE A 18 7.18 4.36 -20.71
C PHE A 18 6.07 3.69 -19.91
N ALA A 19 6.34 2.49 -19.40
CA ALA A 19 5.53 1.93 -18.33
C ALA A 19 5.75 2.78 -17.08
N GLN A 20 4.66 3.14 -16.40
CA GLN A 20 4.73 3.83 -15.12
C GLN A 20 5.15 2.78 -14.08
N VAL A 21 6.36 2.89 -13.56
CA VAL A 21 6.75 2.12 -12.38
C VAL A 21 6.23 2.90 -11.17
N GLN A 22 5.25 2.35 -10.48
CA GLN A 22 4.85 2.87 -9.19
C GLN A 22 5.91 2.46 -8.16
N GLU A 23 6.51 3.42 -7.48
CA GLU A 23 7.49 3.14 -6.44
C GLU A 23 6.77 2.75 -5.15
N GLU A 24 7.04 1.54 -4.67
CA GLU A 24 6.54 1.08 -3.38
C GLU A 24 7.34 1.72 -2.24
N VAL A 25 6.64 2.16 -1.21
CA VAL A 25 7.30 2.69 -0.01
C VAL A 25 7.80 1.52 0.83
N ASN A 26 9.11 1.43 1.01
CA ASN A 26 9.70 0.43 1.88
C ASN A 26 9.27 0.68 3.34
N PRO A 27 8.83 -0.36 4.08
CA PRO A 27 8.53 -0.21 5.49
C PRO A 27 9.81 0.00 6.31
N PRO A 28 9.68 0.53 7.55
CA PRO A 28 10.79 0.58 8.50
C PRO A 28 11.42 -0.80 8.75
N GLU A 29 12.70 -0.86 9.12
CA GLU A 29 13.43 -2.12 9.24
C GLU A 29 12.83 -3.09 10.28
N ASN A 30 12.26 -2.55 11.36
CA ASN A 30 11.65 -3.32 12.43
C ASN A 30 10.25 -3.85 12.09
N ILE A 31 9.57 -3.27 11.09
CA ILE A 31 8.24 -3.69 10.69
C ILE A 31 8.36 -4.83 9.67
N LYS A 32 7.71 -5.96 9.96
CA LYS A 32 7.67 -7.14 9.11
C LYS A 32 6.25 -7.68 8.99
N SER A 33 6.08 -8.67 8.10
CA SER A 33 4.83 -9.42 7.94
C SER A 33 3.59 -8.54 7.69
N ILE A 34 3.74 -7.47 6.91
CA ILE A 34 2.61 -6.58 6.59
C ILE A 34 1.61 -7.34 5.72
N ILE A 35 0.42 -7.56 6.25
CA ILE A 35 -0.64 -8.31 5.57
C ILE A 35 -1.95 -7.53 5.65
N PHE A 36 -2.61 -7.40 4.50
CA PHE A 36 -4.01 -7.00 4.44
C PHE A 36 -4.88 -8.24 4.31
N LYS A 37 -5.93 -8.38 5.14
CA LYS A 37 -6.90 -9.46 5.00
C LYS A 37 -8.29 -8.90 4.77
N GLY A 38 -8.96 -9.40 3.74
CA GLY A 38 -10.40 -9.25 3.56
C GLY A 38 -11.19 -10.34 4.28
N ILE A 39 -12.49 -10.42 4.01
CA ILE A 39 -13.39 -11.45 4.59
C ILE A 39 -12.98 -12.88 4.17
N LYS A 40 -12.32 -13.03 3.02
CA LYS A 40 -11.95 -14.33 2.45
C LYS A 40 -10.52 -14.77 2.82
N ASP A 41 -9.86 -14.07 3.73
CA ASP A 41 -8.45 -14.27 4.09
C ASP A 41 -7.50 -14.25 2.87
N ASP A 42 -7.88 -13.55 1.80
CA ASP A 42 -6.98 -13.24 0.70
C ASP A 42 -6.04 -12.11 1.10
N GLN A 43 -4.73 -12.29 0.85
CA GLN A 43 -3.69 -11.30 1.15
C GLN A 43 -3.68 -10.12 0.14
N PHE A 44 -4.81 -9.88 -0.52
CA PHE A 44 -4.94 -8.87 -1.56
C PHE A 44 -5.76 -7.69 -1.02
N PRO A 45 -5.25 -6.45 -1.08
CA PRO A 45 -5.88 -5.30 -0.42
C PRO A 45 -7.06 -4.73 -1.22
N VAL A 46 -7.97 -5.58 -1.66
CA VAL A 46 -9.17 -5.20 -2.40
C VAL A 46 -10.39 -5.81 -1.74
N VAL A 47 -11.23 -4.94 -1.18
CA VAL A 47 -12.48 -5.31 -0.49
C VAL A 47 -13.66 -4.56 -1.10
N GLN A 48 -14.86 -5.11 -0.96
CA GLN A 48 -16.06 -4.41 -1.41
C GLN A 48 -16.42 -3.28 -0.44
N ILE A 49 -17.18 -2.29 -0.94
CA ILE A 49 -17.66 -1.20 -0.09
C ILE A 49 -18.56 -1.76 1.03
N GLY A 50 -18.25 -1.41 2.28
CA GLY A 50 -18.96 -1.91 3.46
C GLY A 50 -18.40 -3.20 4.06
N GLU A 51 -17.45 -3.87 3.40
CA GLU A 51 -16.70 -4.97 4.00
C GLU A 51 -15.59 -4.45 4.91
N LEU A 52 -15.18 -5.28 5.86
CA LEU A 52 -14.04 -5.01 6.73
C LEU A 52 -12.75 -5.45 6.05
N ILE A 53 -11.70 -4.68 6.29
CA ILE A 53 -10.31 -5.03 5.97
C ILE A 53 -9.49 -4.93 7.25
N SER A 54 -8.65 -5.92 7.51
CA SER A 54 -7.66 -5.85 8.59
C SER A 54 -6.26 -5.62 8.03
N LEU A 55 -5.46 -4.88 8.79
CA LEU A 55 -4.03 -4.71 8.57
C LEU A 55 -3.32 -5.31 9.77
N GLU A 56 -2.44 -6.27 9.50
CA GLU A 56 -1.58 -6.91 10.48
C GLU A 56 -0.13 -6.67 10.10
N PHE A 57 0.73 -6.49 11.10
CA PHE A 57 2.19 -6.39 10.94
C PHE A 57 2.84 -6.77 12.27
N ASP A 58 4.10 -7.17 12.22
CA ASP A 58 4.91 -7.48 13.40
C ASP A 58 5.96 -6.38 13.60
N ASP A 59 6.18 -5.95 14.85
CA ASP A 59 7.31 -5.10 15.25
C ASP A 59 8.40 -5.92 15.94
N LEU A 60 9.55 -6.07 15.29
CA LEU A 60 10.68 -6.84 15.81
C LEU A 60 11.45 -6.19 16.96
N LEU A 61 11.18 -4.92 17.31
CA LEU A 61 11.81 -4.28 18.48
C LEU A 61 11.23 -4.78 19.81
N ALA A 62 10.02 -5.37 19.79
CA ALA A 62 9.32 -5.87 20.96
C ALA A 62 9.26 -4.87 22.14
N ASN A 63 9.25 -3.58 21.81
CA ASN A 63 9.00 -2.49 22.73
C ASN A 63 7.54 -2.04 22.56
N GLU A 64 6.91 -1.59 23.64
CA GLU A 64 5.52 -1.09 23.61
C GLU A 64 5.46 0.28 22.92
N GLN A 65 5.67 0.29 21.60
CA GLN A 65 5.57 1.47 20.76
C GLN A 65 4.10 1.79 20.47
N ASP A 66 3.77 3.07 20.52
CA ASP A 66 2.45 3.54 20.16
C ASP A 66 2.40 3.80 18.66
N TYR A 67 1.76 2.90 17.91
CA TYR A 67 1.49 3.09 16.48
C TYR A 67 0.17 3.85 16.26
N TYR A 68 0.20 4.80 15.33
CA TYR A 68 -0.96 5.61 14.94
C TYR A 68 -1.22 5.45 13.45
N TYR A 69 -2.48 5.29 13.06
CA TYR A 69 -2.83 5.15 11.65
C TYR A 69 -3.54 6.38 11.07
N LYS A 70 -3.46 6.52 9.75
CA LYS A 70 -4.15 7.55 8.98
C LYS A 70 -4.69 6.92 7.69
N ILE A 71 -5.91 7.29 7.31
CA ILE A 71 -6.50 6.88 6.04
C ILE A 71 -6.43 8.05 5.07
N VAL A 72 -5.91 7.81 3.86
CA VAL A 72 -5.79 8.83 2.81
C VAL A 72 -6.47 8.31 1.55
N HIS A 73 -7.43 9.09 1.03
CA HIS A 73 -8.02 8.83 -0.27
C HIS A 73 -7.12 9.36 -1.39
N CYS A 74 -6.73 8.48 -2.32
CA CYS A 74 -5.91 8.81 -3.47
C CYS A 74 -6.69 8.67 -4.79
N ASP A 75 -6.26 9.40 -5.82
CA ASP A 75 -6.74 9.24 -7.18
C ASP A 75 -6.06 8.03 -7.87
N TYR A 76 -6.40 7.75 -9.12
CA TYR A 76 -5.96 6.56 -9.87
C TYR A 76 -4.42 6.42 -10.00
N ASP A 77 -3.70 7.53 -9.85
CA ASP A 77 -2.24 7.62 -9.91
C ASP A 77 -1.59 7.64 -8.51
N TRP A 78 -2.36 7.27 -7.48
CA TRP A 78 -1.96 7.28 -6.06
C TRP A 78 -1.62 8.65 -5.48
N THR A 79 -1.88 9.74 -6.21
CA THR A 79 -1.76 11.08 -5.62
C THR A 79 -2.90 11.35 -4.64
N PRO A 80 -2.65 11.98 -3.48
CA PRO A 80 -3.72 12.32 -2.55
C PRO A 80 -4.78 13.20 -3.22
N SER A 81 -6.02 12.76 -3.19
CA SER A 81 -7.13 13.47 -3.82
C SER A 81 -7.41 14.81 -3.11
N LYS A 82 -8.14 15.71 -3.79
CA LYS A 82 -8.58 16.99 -3.23
C LYS A 82 -9.79 16.89 -2.29
N LEU A 83 -10.27 15.66 -2.02
CA LEU A 83 -11.40 15.44 -1.14
C LEU A 83 -11.07 15.82 0.30
N LEU A 84 -12.00 16.50 0.96
CA LEU A 84 -11.95 16.72 2.39
C LEU A 84 -12.11 15.37 3.11
N LYS A 85 -11.41 15.17 4.23
CA LYS A 85 -11.48 13.93 5.01
C LYS A 85 -12.92 13.53 5.35
N SER A 86 -13.76 14.50 5.72
CA SER A 86 -15.17 14.28 6.05
C SER A 86 -16.01 13.72 4.88
N GLN A 87 -15.52 13.79 3.64
CA GLN A 87 -16.21 13.25 2.46
C GLN A 87 -15.98 11.74 2.29
N TYR A 88 -14.86 11.19 2.80
CA TYR A 88 -14.53 9.76 2.64
C TYR A 88 -14.33 9.01 3.97
N LEU A 89 -14.12 9.72 5.08
CA LEU A 89 -13.90 9.14 6.40
C LEU A 89 -14.97 9.62 7.37
N ARG A 90 -15.68 8.67 7.97
CA ARG A 90 -16.54 8.91 9.14
C ARG A 90 -15.75 8.58 10.40
N GLY A 91 -15.18 9.59 11.04
CA GLY A 91 -14.36 9.44 12.24
C GLY A 91 -13.21 10.44 12.27
N ILE A 92 -12.17 10.10 13.03
CA ILE A 92 -10.94 10.89 13.15
C ILE A 92 -9.74 10.01 12.80
N ASP A 93 -8.72 10.64 12.23
CA ASP A 93 -7.42 10.00 11.96
C ASP A 93 -6.52 10.03 13.21
N ASN A 94 -5.30 9.51 13.06
CA ASN A 94 -4.27 9.48 14.09
C ASN A 94 -4.79 8.83 15.37
N GLN A 95 -5.51 7.72 15.20
CA GLN A 95 -5.93 6.89 16.32
C GLN A 95 -4.83 5.90 16.63
N ARG A 96 -4.58 5.70 17.93
CA ARG A 96 -3.63 4.71 18.42
C ARG A 96 -4.17 3.30 18.13
N ILE A 97 -3.31 2.42 17.66
CA ILE A 97 -3.60 0.98 17.57
C ILE A 97 -3.56 0.41 18.98
N LEU A 98 -4.70 -0.11 19.44
CA LEU A 98 -4.87 -0.65 20.79
C LEU A 98 -4.88 -2.19 20.82
N ASP A 99 -5.15 -2.83 19.68
CA ASP A 99 -5.15 -4.28 19.56
C ASP A 99 -3.78 -4.75 19.07
N TYR A 100 -2.94 -5.19 20.01
CA TYR A 100 -1.62 -5.77 19.74
C TYR A 100 -1.28 -6.80 20.81
N LYS A 101 -0.38 -7.74 20.50
CA LYS A 101 0.02 -8.82 21.41
C LYS A 101 1.49 -9.12 21.25
N ASN A 102 2.19 -9.20 22.37
CA ASN A 102 3.58 -9.64 22.37
C ASN A 102 3.69 -11.12 21.98
N SER A 103 4.73 -11.42 21.22
CA SER A 103 5.19 -12.77 20.94
C SER A 103 5.38 -13.59 22.23
N TYR A 104 5.12 -14.89 22.14
CA TYR A 104 5.22 -15.81 23.28
C TYR A 104 6.08 -17.01 22.92
N ASN A 105 7.13 -17.24 23.70
CA ASN A 105 8.04 -18.39 23.56
C ASN A 105 8.69 -18.51 22.16
N THR A 106 9.03 -17.36 21.55
CA THR A 106 9.74 -17.27 20.27
C THR A 106 11.21 -16.91 20.47
N LEU A 107 12.08 -17.29 19.52
CA LEU A 107 13.51 -16.93 19.57
C LEU A 107 13.75 -15.44 19.28
N GLN A 108 12.96 -14.88 18.36
CA GLN A 108 12.90 -13.46 18.07
C GLN A 108 11.65 -12.90 18.74
N SER A 109 11.85 -11.94 19.65
CA SER A 109 10.74 -11.20 20.25
C SER A 109 10.15 -10.24 19.20
N TYR A 110 8.83 -10.14 19.17
CA TYR A 110 8.08 -9.14 18.40
C TYR A 110 6.76 -8.79 19.12
N SER A 111 6.10 -7.74 18.64
CA SER A 111 4.80 -7.26 19.13
C SER A 111 3.80 -7.05 17.99
#